data_AF-A0A0N8KQU8-F1
#
_entry.id   AF-A0A0N8KQU8-F1
#
_cell.length_a   1.000
_cell.length_b   1.000
_cell.length_c   1.000
_cell.angle_alpha   90.00
_cell.angle_beta   90.00
_cell.angle_gamma   90.00
#
_symmetry.space_group_name_H-M   'P 1'
#
loop_
_entity.id
_entity.type
_entity.pdbx_description
1 polymer ?
#
loop_
_entity_poly.entity_id
_entity_poly.type
_entity_poly.pdbx_seq_one_letter_code
_entity_poly.pdbx_strand_id
1 'polypeptide(L)'
;MPDWLTHVLFAWALWNILSLKFNMPFIGIFITGSLLPDIDKVEVMIPFNAEPFLSVFHTPVGALITSGVISMAILRDGQAHVFLALGIGSISHLLLDLMVKKHGRPGDAFLSVLICIVFS
;
A
#
# COMPACT_ATOMS: atom_id res chain seq x y z
N MET A 1 -5.79 -11.43 -5.92
CA MET A 1 -6.20 -10.03 -5.66
C MET A 1 -5.83 -9.18 -6.87
N PRO A 2 -6.24 -7.90 -6.96
CA PRO A 2 -5.91 -7.07 -8.12
C PRO A 2 -4.44 -7.17 -8.49
N ASP A 3 -4.12 -7.08 -9.77
CA ASP A 3 -2.72 -7.11 -10.22
C ASP A 3 -1.92 -5.92 -9.69
N TRP A 4 -0.58 -6.04 -9.70
CA TRP A 4 0.34 -4.98 -9.29
C TRP A 4 0.01 -3.64 -9.95
N LEU A 5 -0.41 -3.65 -11.22
CA LEU A 5 -0.76 -2.44 -11.95
C LEU A 5 -1.97 -1.75 -11.31
N THR A 6 -2.98 -2.50 -10.89
CA THR A 6 -4.16 -1.95 -10.21
C THR A 6 -3.78 -1.25 -8.90
N HIS A 7 -2.90 -1.85 -8.08
CA HIS A 7 -2.44 -1.22 -6.84
C HIS A 7 -1.62 0.05 -7.10
N VAL A 8 -0.73 0.03 -8.09
CA VAL A 8 0.05 1.21 -8.50
C VAL A 8 -0.84 2.35 -8.98
N LEU A 9 -1.81 2.05 -9.86
CA LEU A 9 -2.72 3.06 -10.40
C LEU A 9 -3.64 3.63 -9.30
N PHE A 10 -4.14 2.77 -8.42
CA PHE A 10 -4.93 3.19 -7.27
C PHE A 10 -4.12 4.12 -6.35
N ALA A 11 -2.90 3.71 -6.00
CA ALA A 11 -2.02 4.48 -5.15
C ALA A 11 -1.63 5.82 -5.79
N TRP A 12 -1.36 5.83 -7.10
CA TRP A 12 -1.09 7.06 -7.84
C TRP A 12 -2.31 8.00 -7.83
N ALA A 13 -3.51 7.49 -8.10
CA ALA A 13 -4.72 8.32 -8.07
C ALA A 13 -4.98 8.88 -6.66
N LEU A 14 -4.87 8.03 -5.64
CA LEU A 14 -5.01 8.42 -4.23
C LEU A 14 -3.98 9.48 -3.83
N TRP A 15 -2.72 9.31 -4.25
CA TRP A 15 -1.67 10.28 -3.99
C TRP A 15 -1.97 11.64 -4.63
N ASN A 16 -2.41 11.67 -5.88
CA ASN A 16 -2.76 12.93 -6.54
C ASN A 16 -3.83 13.68 -5.76
N ILE A 17 -4.86 12.99 -5.26
CA ILE A 17 -5.90 13.59 -4.41
C ILE A 17 -5.31 14.12 -3.10
N LEU A 18 -4.50 13.33 -2.41
CA LEU A 18 -3.86 13.75 -1.15
C LEU A 18 -2.90 14.93 -1.35
N SER A 19 -2.20 14.97 -2.49
CA SER A 19 -1.22 16.01 -2.81
C SER A 19 -1.86 17.40 -2.95
N LEU A 20 -3.14 17.47 -3.33
CA LEU A 20 -3.91 18.72 -3.38
C LEU A 20 -4.00 19.40 -2.00
N LYS A 21 -3.94 18.61 -0.91
CA LYS A 21 -4.06 19.10 0.46
C LYS A 21 -2.72 19.16 1.20
N PHE A 22 -1.82 18.20 0.95
CA PHE A 22 -0.65 17.99 1.81
C PHE A 22 0.71 18.34 1.19
N ASN A 23 0.78 18.78 -0.08
CA ASN A 23 2.00 19.18 -0.81
C ASN A 23 3.26 18.36 -0.45
N MET A 24 3.16 17.04 -0.53
CA MET A 24 4.26 16.13 -0.16
C MET A 24 5.04 15.67 -1.41
N PRO A 25 6.39 15.63 -1.38
CA PRO A 25 7.21 15.18 -2.52
C PRO A 25 7.50 13.66 -2.53
N PHE A 26 6.70 12.84 -1.85
CA PHE A 26 7.01 11.41 -1.60
C PHE A 26 6.20 10.40 -2.45
N ILE A 27 5.74 10.78 -3.64
CA ILE A 27 4.89 9.92 -4.50
C ILE A 27 5.51 8.55 -4.75
N GLY A 28 6.81 8.49 -5.06
CA GLY A 28 7.50 7.24 -5.32
C GLY A 28 7.50 6.32 -4.11
N ILE A 29 7.75 6.87 -2.92
CA ILE A 29 7.74 6.12 -1.66
C ILE A 29 6.33 5.62 -1.35
N PHE A 30 5.32 6.44 -1.59
CA PHE A 30 3.92 6.05 -1.39
C PHE A 30 3.51 4.89 -2.30
N ILE A 31 3.85 4.96 -3.59
CA ILE A 31 3.57 3.89 -4.55
C ILE A 31 4.35 2.62 -4.15
N THR A 32 5.62 2.75 -3.76
CA THR A 32 6.39 1.60 -3.22
C THR A 32 5.72 0.98 -2.01
N GLY A 33 5.19 1.80 -1.09
CA GLY A 33 4.37 1.33 0.03
C GLY A 33 3.16 0.51 -0.42
N SER A 34 2.48 0.91 -1.49
CA SER A 34 1.34 0.15 -2.01
C SER A 34 1.70 -1.22 -2.60
N LEU A 35 2.98 -1.50 -2.83
CA LEU A 35 3.47 -2.78 -3.32
C LEU A 35 4.11 -3.63 -2.21
N LEU A 36 4.33 -3.07 -1.01
CA LEU A 36 4.97 -3.78 0.10
C LEU A 36 4.24 -5.08 0.48
N PRO A 37 2.89 -5.11 0.59
CA PRO A 37 2.21 -6.34 0.95
C PRO A 37 2.46 -7.45 -0.08
N ASP A 38 2.48 -7.11 -1.37
CA ASP A 38 2.71 -8.03 -2.49
C ASP A 38 4.14 -8.59 -2.60
N ILE A 39 5.02 -8.31 -1.64
CA ILE A 39 6.31 -9.01 -1.51
C ILE A 39 6.08 -10.53 -1.41
N ASP A 40 4.94 -10.99 -0.89
CA ASP A 40 4.57 -12.41 -0.87
C ASP A 40 4.66 -13.10 -2.24
N LYS A 41 4.48 -12.36 -3.35
CA LYS A 41 4.55 -12.89 -4.72
C LYS A 41 5.95 -13.40 -5.09
N VAL A 42 6.99 -13.05 -4.33
CA VAL A 42 8.32 -13.65 -4.49
C VAL A 42 8.32 -15.16 -4.24
N GLU A 43 7.31 -15.69 -3.54
CA GLU A 43 7.13 -17.13 -3.33
C GLU A 43 7.15 -17.90 -4.66
N VAL A 44 6.66 -17.31 -5.76
CA VAL A 44 6.67 -17.94 -7.10
C VAL A 44 8.09 -18.28 -7.56
N MET A 45 9.11 -17.59 -7.04
CA MET A 45 10.52 -17.81 -7.37
C MET A 45 11.22 -18.76 -6.38
N ILE A 46 10.54 -19.21 -5.32
CA ILE A 46 11.12 -19.98 -4.22
C ILE A 46 10.61 -21.43 -4.29
N PRO A 47 11.49 -22.45 -4.20
CA PRO A 47 11.10 -23.86 -4.38
C PRO A 47 10.44 -24.50 -3.14
N PHE A 48 10.12 -23.72 -2.10
CA PHE A 48 9.52 -24.21 -0.85
C PHE A 48 8.34 -23.33 -0.42
N ASN A 49 7.41 -23.91 0.36
CA ASN A 49 6.24 -23.20 0.88
C ASN A 49 6.67 -22.14 1.90
N ALA A 50 6.61 -20.87 1.50
CA ALA A 50 6.97 -19.71 2.30
C ALA A 50 5.74 -18.91 2.75
N GLU A 51 4.54 -19.29 2.29
CA GLU A 51 3.25 -18.67 2.60
C GLU A 51 3.05 -18.33 4.09
N PRO A 52 3.38 -19.20 5.08
CA PRO A 52 3.19 -18.87 6.49
C PRO A 52 4.03 -17.68 6.97
N PHE A 53 5.19 -17.46 6.35
CA PHE A 53 6.08 -16.33 6.67
C PHE A 53 5.72 -15.08 5.88
N LEU A 54 5.29 -15.26 4.63
CA LEU A 54 5.01 -14.16 3.71
C LEU A 54 3.60 -13.56 3.90
N SER A 55 2.63 -14.35 4.37
CA SER A 55 1.27 -13.87 4.67
C SER A 55 1.24 -12.77 5.74
N VAL A 56 2.28 -12.67 6.58
CA VAL A 56 2.43 -11.60 7.59
C VAL A 56 2.47 -10.22 6.94
N PHE A 57 3.02 -10.08 5.73
CA PHE A 57 3.09 -8.81 5.00
C PHE A 57 1.69 -8.30 4.57
N HIS A 58 0.72 -9.21 4.39
CA HIS A 58 -0.69 -8.87 4.13
C HIS A 58 -1.52 -8.61 5.40
N THR A 59 -0.88 -8.41 6.55
CA THR A 59 -1.54 -7.95 7.78
C THR A 59 -1.28 -6.45 8.00
N PRO A 60 -2.23 -5.68 8.55
CA PRO A 60 -1.99 -4.26 8.85
C PRO A 60 -0.79 -4.04 9.77
N VAL A 61 -0.61 -4.92 10.76
CA VAL A 61 0.51 -4.86 11.69
C VAL A 61 1.83 -5.15 10.98
N GLY A 62 1.89 -6.22 10.18
CA GLY A 62 3.08 -6.58 9.41
C GLY A 62 3.48 -5.47 8.43
N ALA A 63 2.52 -4.92 7.69
CA ALA A 63 2.72 -3.80 6.77
C ALA A 63 3.27 -2.53 7.44
N LEU A 64 2.79 -2.20 8.64
CA LEU A 64 3.28 -1.05 9.40
C LEU A 64 4.67 -1.30 9.98
N ILE A 65 4.94 -2.50 10.52
CA ILE A 65 6.26 -2.86 11.02
C ILE A 65 7.30 -2.77 9.90
N THR A 66 7.00 -3.32 8.73
CA THR A 66 7.93 -3.32 7.58
C THR A 66 8.15 -1.92 7.04
N SER A 67 7.10 -1.09 6.96
CA SER A 67 7.22 0.34 6.65
C SER A 67 8.12 1.08 7.65
N GLY A 68 8.03 0.74 8.94
CA GLY A 68 8.88 1.30 10.00
C GLY A 68 10.34 0.88 9.87
N VAL A 69 10.61 -0.40 9.65
CA VAL A 69 11.97 -0.91 9.44
C VAL A 69 12.61 -0.25 8.22
N ILE A 70 11.89 -0.17 7.10
CA ILE A 70 12.40 0.42 5.86
C ILE A 70 12.64 1.93 6.04
N SER A 71 11.74 2.66 6.71
CA SER A 71 11.91 4.10 6.90
C SER A 71 13.15 4.44 7.72
N MET A 72 13.46 3.64 8.74
CA MET A 72 14.67 3.76 9.55
C MET A 72 15.95 3.42 8.77
N ALA A 73 15.84 2.55 7.76
CA ALA A 73 16.98 2.10 6.96
C ALA A 73 17.38 3.07 5.83
N ILE A 74 16.42 3.80 5.24
CA ILE A 74 16.68 4.61 4.03
C ILE A 74 17.22 6.01 4.35
N LEU A 75 16.64 6.72 5.32
CA LEU A 75 17.00 8.10 5.63
C LEU A 75 17.41 8.27 7.09
N ARG A 76 18.40 9.13 7.34
CA ARG A 76 18.68 9.62 8.70
C ARG A 76 17.72 10.74 9.10
N ASP A 77 17.40 11.64 8.17
CA ASP A 77 16.49 12.77 8.39
C ASP A 77 15.21 12.58 7.58
N GLY A 78 14.04 12.73 8.21
CA GLY A 78 12.74 12.58 7.54
C GLY A 78 12.13 11.17 7.59
N GLN A 79 12.63 10.28 8.45
CA GLN A 79 12.11 8.92 8.66
C GLN A 79 10.59 8.88 8.89
N ALA A 80 10.06 9.84 9.64
CA ALA A 80 8.62 9.92 9.89
C ALA A 80 7.80 10.13 8.60
N HIS A 81 8.27 10.96 7.68
CA HIS A 81 7.58 11.19 6.40
C HIS A 81 7.64 9.95 5.51
N VAL A 82 8.79 9.27 5.48
CA VAL A 82 8.96 8.00 4.73
C VAL A 82 8.07 6.92 5.32
N PHE A 83 8.02 6.80 6.65
CA PHE A 83 7.15 5.87 7.35
C PHE A 83 5.69 6.13 7.01
N LEU A 84 5.24 7.39 7.07
CA LEU A 84 3.87 7.75 6.74
C LEU A 84 3.55 7.45 5.27
N ALA A 85 4.46 7.78 4.34
CA ALA A 85 4.26 7.50 2.92
C ALA A 85 4.18 5.99 2.64
N LEU A 86 5.12 5.19 3.16
CA LEU A 86 5.12 3.73 3.03
C LEU A 86 3.89 3.10 3.70
N GLY A 87 3.60 3.54 4.92
CA GLY A 87 2.51 3.02 5.74
C GLY A 87 1.15 3.29 5.11
N ILE A 88 0.87 4.54 4.71
CA ILE A 88 -0.41 4.86 4.06
C ILE A 88 -0.51 4.15 2.72
N GLY A 89 0.58 4.06 1.94
CA GLY A 89 0.62 3.26 0.72
C GLY A 89 0.24 1.80 0.97
N SER A 90 0.88 1.16 1.97
CA SER A 90 0.62 -0.25 2.32
C SER A 90 -0.80 -0.48 2.83
N ILE A 91 -1.33 0.44 3.63
CA ILE A 91 -2.73 0.37 4.11
C ILE A 91 -3.70 0.54 2.93
N SER A 92 -3.40 1.41 1.96
CA SER A 92 -4.24 1.57 0.78
C SER A 92 -4.33 0.28 -0.05
N HIS A 93 -3.24 -0.48 -0.13
CA HIS A 93 -3.22 -1.81 -0.73
C HIS A 93 -4.18 -2.75 -0.01
N LEU A 94 -4.01 -2.94 1.30
CA LEU A 94 -4.84 -3.83 2.12
C LEU A 94 -6.32 -3.46 2.08
N LEU A 95 -6.63 -2.17 2.04
CA LEU A 95 -8.00 -1.68 1.92
C LEU A 95 -8.61 -2.03 0.56
N LEU A 96 -7.90 -1.76 -0.54
CA LEU A 96 -8.36 -2.11 -1.89
C LEU A 96 -8.62 -3.62 -1.99
N ASP A 97 -7.72 -4.38 -1.41
CA ASP A 97 -7.77 -5.82 -1.28
C ASP A 97 -9.05 -6.31 -0.59
N LEU A 98 -9.35 -5.77 0.60
CA LEU A 98 -10.56 -6.06 1.35
C LEU A 98 -11.82 -5.66 0.57
N MET A 99 -11.78 -4.52 -0.13
CA MET A 99 -12.92 -4.04 -0.90
C MET A 99 -13.23 -4.93 -2.09
N VAL A 100 -12.20 -5.41 -2.81
CA VAL A 100 -12.36 -6.34 -3.93
C VAL A 100 -12.87 -7.69 -3.43
N LYS A 101 -12.36 -8.19 -2.30
CA LYS A 101 -12.92 -9.38 -1.64
C LYS A 101 -14.40 -9.21 -1.27
N LYS A 102 -14.80 -8.02 -0.81
CA LYS A 102 -16.17 -7.73 -0.37
C LYS A 102 -17.16 -7.50 -1.53
N HIS A 103 -16.77 -6.77 -2.57
CA HIS A 103 -17.67 -6.35 -3.66
C HIS A 103 -17.53 -7.19 -4.94
N GLY A 104 -16.51 -8.04 -5.03
CA GLY A 104 -16.26 -8.90 -6.20
C GLY A 104 -15.75 -8.15 -7.44
N ARG A 105 -15.69 -6.81 -7.44
CA ARG A 105 -15.19 -5.99 -8.56
C ARG A 105 -14.35 -4.77 -8.09
N PRO A 106 -13.20 -4.47 -8.73
CA PRO A 106 -12.34 -3.32 -8.37
C PRO A 106 -12.97 -1.93 -8.57
N GLY A 107 -13.88 -1.76 -9.54
CA GLY A 107 -14.49 -0.46 -9.85
C GLY A 107 -15.36 0.10 -8.72
N ASP A 108 -16.08 -0.78 -8.03
CA ASP A 108 -17.02 -0.41 -6.97
C ASP A 108 -16.26 0.02 -5.69
N ALA A 109 -15.08 -0.57 -5.48
CA ALA A 109 -14.14 -0.20 -4.42
C ALA A 109 -13.56 1.21 -4.64
N PHE A 110 -13.13 1.51 -5.88
CA PHE A 110 -12.53 2.80 -6.23
C PHE A 110 -13.50 3.96 -5.98
N LEU A 111 -14.75 3.80 -6.41
CA LEU A 111 -15.79 4.83 -6.24
C LEU A 111 -16.09 5.09 -4.76
N SER A 112 -16.12 4.03 -3.95
CA SER A 112 -16.41 4.12 -2.51
C SER A 112 -15.32 4.90 -1.74
N VAL A 113 -14.04 4.67 -2.06
CA VAL A 113 -12.92 5.40 -1.44
C VAL A 113 -12.90 6.86 -1.89
N LEU A 114 -13.11 7.11 -3.18
CA LEU A 114 -13.16 8.48 -3.71
C LEU A 114 -14.25 9.29 -3.00
N ILE A 115 -15.43 8.70 -2.78
CA ILE A 115 -16.52 9.35 -2.05
C ILE A 115 -16.13 9.62 -0.59
N CYS A 116 -15.55 8.65 0.13
CA CYS A 116 -15.15 8.87 1.52
C CYS A 116 -14.07 9.95 1.68
N ILE A 117 -13.12 10.04 0.74
CA ILE A 117 -12.00 10.99 0.84
C ILE A 117 -12.38 12.40 0.37
N VAL A 118 -13.24 12.52 -0.65
CA VAL A 118 -13.65 13.82 -1.20
C VAL A 118 -14.71 14.51 -0.32
N PHE A 119 -15.53 13.74 0.40
CA PHE A 119 -16.65 14.27 1.20
C PHE A 119 -16.43 14.22 2.74
N SER A 120 -15.19 13.99 3.20
CA SER A 120 -14.78 14.11 4.62
C SER A 120 -13.81 15.28 4.84
#